data_AF-A0A4R9G0P8-F1
#
_entry.id   AF-A0A4R9G0P8-F1
#
_cell.length_a   1.000
_cell.length_b   1.000
_cell.length_c   1.000
_cell.angle_alpha   90.00
_cell.angle_beta   90.00
_cell.angle_gamma   90.00
#
_symmetry.space_group_name_H-M   'P 1'
#
loop_
_entity.id
_entity.type
_entity.pdbx_description
1 polymer ?
#
loop_
_entity_poly.entity_id
_entity_poly.type
_entity_poly.pdbx_seq_one_letter_code
_entity_poly.pdbx_strand_id
1 'polypeptide(L)'
;MDEDRKYEEAIRYLSEGEFELAKKEFDSLLEADPENPEYASGFYISSFWDHRIERIHLTKEGRERTGILLEFLKDFESVYRQKSFPKELSYHSAINSILQETTDQVRIALRKEGIQSLSPSLIAELAYRLLLAEDTDLASEVLRDSSGLEKFSPELIFFRAECAYMSGNQSHGLLLYREAFLKEPSAIRLDCVRSEPILSGIQTLSSEFKEEAELKEALPVLLLERGVLKEIRKMSEKELEEIRAELFRLRDSLGLRKGGSEFKVKCRMIQLCCALLDSRASMIYGEVAQEAKRILDSLDPSLYHKRLKV
;
A
#
# COMPACT_ATOMS: atom_id res chain seq x y z
N MET A 1 -15.06 -38.17 -4.91
CA MET A 1 -13.96 -38.70 -5.74
C MET A 1 -13.96 -38.11 -7.15
N ASP A 2 -15.07 -38.17 -7.90
CA ASP A 2 -15.11 -37.53 -9.25
C ASP A 2 -15.28 -36.00 -9.16
N GLU A 3 -16.20 -35.53 -8.31
CA GLU A 3 -16.39 -34.08 -8.05
C GLU A 3 -15.15 -33.40 -7.46
N ASP A 4 -14.50 -34.02 -6.47
CA ASP A 4 -13.27 -33.48 -5.87
C ASP A 4 -12.17 -33.28 -6.94
N ARG A 5 -12.03 -34.26 -7.84
CA ARG A 5 -11.05 -34.18 -8.93
C ARG A 5 -11.40 -33.09 -9.94
N LYS A 6 -12.68 -32.97 -10.31
CA LYS A 6 -13.15 -31.88 -11.19
C LYS A 6 -12.94 -30.52 -10.55
N TYR A 7 -13.18 -30.39 -9.25
CA TYR A 7 -12.90 -29.16 -8.52
C TYR A 7 -11.40 -28.83 -8.52
N GLU A 8 -10.53 -29.80 -8.24
CA GLU A 8 -9.08 -29.62 -8.37
C GLU A 8 -8.65 -29.19 -9.79
N GLU A 9 -9.23 -29.80 -10.83
CA GLU A 9 -8.98 -29.45 -12.23
C GLU A 9 -9.47 -28.02 -12.56
N ALA A 10 -10.66 -27.63 -12.09
CA ALA A 10 -11.21 -26.29 -12.24
C ALA A 10 -10.32 -25.22 -11.56
N ILE A 11 -9.84 -25.50 -10.35
CA ILE A 11 -8.93 -24.64 -9.61
C ILE A 11 -7.59 -24.50 -10.34
N ARG A 12 -7.05 -25.60 -10.87
CA ARG A 12 -5.82 -25.54 -11.70
C ARG A 12 -6.03 -24.63 -12.91
N TYR A 13 -7.13 -24.78 -13.64
CA TYR A 13 -7.42 -23.92 -14.79
C TYR A 13 -7.54 -22.44 -14.39
N LEU A 14 -8.16 -22.11 -13.25
CA LEU A 14 -8.17 -20.73 -12.74
C LEU A 14 -6.77 -20.20 -12.44
N SER A 15 -5.90 -21.01 -11.85
CA SER A 15 -4.52 -20.63 -11.53
C SER A 15 -3.65 -20.43 -12.77
N GLU A 16 -3.97 -21.10 -13.87
CA GLU A 16 -3.30 -20.98 -15.17
C GLU A 16 -3.89 -19.86 -16.04
N GLY A 17 -5.00 -19.25 -15.63
CA GLY A 17 -5.71 -18.23 -16.41
C GLY A 17 -6.59 -18.79 -17.54
N GLU A 18 -6.82 -20.12 -17.55
CA GLU A 18 -7.65 -20.83 -18.53
C GLU A 18 -9.14 -20.76 -18.15
N PHE A 19 -9.69 -19.54 -18.16
CA PHE A 19 -11.02 -19.25 -17.64
C PHE A 19 -12.16 -19.97 -18.38
N GLU A 20 -12.03 -20.23 -19.67
CA GLU A 20 -13.03 -20.97 -20.45
C GLU A 20 -13.13 -22.43 -19.98
N LEU A 21 -11.98 -23.06 -19.69
CA LEU A 21 -11.92 -24.45 -19.21
C LEU A 21 -12.43 -24.54 -17.76
N ALA A 22 -11.99 -23.62 -16.90
CA ALA A 22 -12.48 -23.53 -15.53
C ALA A 22 -14.01 -23.38 -15.48
N LYS A 23 -14.57 -22.52 -16.34
CA LYS A 23 -16.02 -22.31 -16.44
C LYS A 23 -16.78 -23.59 -16.77
N LYS A 24 -16.29 -24.41 -17.70
CA LYS A 24 -16.92 -25.69 -18.08
C LYS A 24 -16.90 -26.69 -16.92
N GLU A 25 -15.80 -26.77 -16.18
CA GLU A 25 -15.73 -27.66 -15.02
C GLU A 25 -16.65 -27.18 -13.89
N PHE A 26 -16.70 -25.88 -13.59
CA PHE A 26 -17.63 -25.34 -12.60
C PHE A 26 -19.10 -25.48 -13.00
N ASP A 27 -19.43 -25.41 -14.30
CA ASP A 27 -20.78 -25.68 -14.81
C ASP A 27 -21.18 -27.13 -14.51
N SER A 28 -20.30 -28.10 -14.80
CA SER A 28 -20.54 -29.51 -14.49
C SER A 28 -20.65 -29.77 -12.98
N LEU A 29 -19.88 -29.06 -12.15
CA LEU A 29 -19.97 -29.15 -10.69
C LEU A 29 -21.30 -28.58 -10.17
N LEU A 30 -21.79 -27.49 -10.75
CA LEU A 30 -23.08 -26.90 -10.41
C LEU A 30 -24.27 -27.77 -10.85
N GLU A 31 -24.15 -28.51 -11.95
CA GLU A 31 -25.17 -29.51 -12.33
C GLU A 31 -25.30 -30.61 -11.27
N ALA A 32 -24.20 -30.98 -10.60
CA ALA A 32 -24.17 -31.99 -9.55
C ALA A 32 -24.63 -31.43 -8.18
N ASP A 33 -24.16 -30.24 -7.81
CA ASP A 33 -24.51 -29.56 -6.55
C ASP A 33 -24.77 -28.05 -6.77
N PRO A 34 -26.02 -27.67 -7.15
CA PRO A 34 -26.36 -26.29 -7.48
C PRO A 34 -26.30 -25.31 -6.30
N GLU A 35 -26.40 -25.82 -5.07
CA GLU A 35 -26.47 -25.00 -3.85
C GLU A 35 -25.07 -24.74 -3.25
N ASN A 36 -24.02 -25.32 -3.84
CA ASN A 36 -22.66 -25.11 -3.39
C ASN A 36 -22.20 -23.68 -3.70
N PRO A 37 -21.95 -22.84 -2.67
CA PRO A 37 -21.60 -21.44 -2.89
C PRO A 37 -20.22 -21.27 -3.54
N GLU A 38 -19.31 -22.22 -3.35
CA GLU A 38 -17.97 -22.18 -3.94
C GLU A 38 -18.00 -22.57 -5.43
N TYR A 39 -18.86 -23.52 -5.83
CA TYR A 39 -19.05 -23.83 -7.25
C TYR A 39 -19.73 -22.66 -7.99
N ALA A 40 -20.73 -22.04 -7.37
CA ALA A 40 -21.38 -20.83 -7.90
C ALA A 40 -20.40 -19.65 -8.03
N SER A 41 -19.57 -19.46 -7.00
CA SER A 41 -18.46 -18.50 -7.00
C SER A 41 -17.48 -18.76 -8.14
N GLY A 42 -16.97 -19.99 -8.26
CA GLY A 42 -16.02 -20.39 -9.30
C GLY A 42 -16.56 -20.22 -10.71
N PHE A 43 -17.81 -20.61 -10.96
CA PHE A 43 -18.47 -20.40 -12.25
C PHE A 43 -18.58 -18.91 -12.60
N TYR A 44 -18.98 -18.09 -11.62
CA TYR A 44 -19.10 -16.65 -11.79
C TYR A 44 -17.75 -16.00 -12.10
N ILE A 45 -16.71 -16.34 -11.34
CA ILE A 45 -15.33 -15.84 -11.52
C ILE A 45 -14.85 -16.19 -12.93
N SER A 46 -14.93 -17.46 -13.29
CA SER A 46 -14.51 -17.95 -14.61
C SER A 46 -15.24 -17.22 -15.73
N SER A 47 -16.56 -17.09 -15.61
CA SER A 47 -17.39 -16.36 -16.59
C SER A 47 -17.04 -14.88 -16.70
N PHE A 48 -16.74 -14.21 -15.59
CA PHE A 48 -16.40 -12.79 -15.59
C PHE A 48 -15.14 -12.51 -16.42
N TRP A 49 -14.11 -13.35 -16.25
CA TRP A 49 -12.81 -13.21 -16.90
C TRP A 49 -12.83 -13.74 -18.34
N ASP A 50 -13.50 -14.87 -18.59
CA ASP A 50 -13.75 -15.43 -19.92
C ASP A 50 -14.36 -14.37 -20.87
N HIS A 51 -15.38 -13.64 -20.42
CA HIS A 51 -15.99 -12.57 -21.22
C HIS A 51 -15.06 -11.38 -21.55
N ARG A 52 -13.91 -11.28 -20.91
CA ARG A 52 -12.93 -10.18 -21.09
C ARG A 52 -11.65 -10.62 -21.76
N ILE A 53 -11.42 -11.93 -21.91
CA ILE A 53 -10.14 -12.49 -22.36
C ILE A 53 -9.75 -11.99 -23.76
N GLU A 54 -10.72 -11.91 -24.68
CA GLU A 54 -10.49 -11.40 -26.03
C GLU A 54 -10.00 -9.94 -26.00
N ARG A 55 -10.66 -9.09 -25.19
CA ARG A 55 -10.26 -7.68 -25.05
C ARG A 55 -8.89 -7.53 -24.41
N ILE A 56 -8.54 -8.38 -23.45
CA ILE A 56 -7.20 -8.41 -22.83
C ILE A 56 -6.14 -8.77 -23.90
N HIS A 57 -6.38 -9.81 -24.71
CA HIS A 57 -5.45 -10.25 -25.75
C HIS A 57 -5.31 -9.24 -26.90
N LEU A 58 -6.40 -8.57 -27.29
CA LEU A 58 -6.37 -7.49 -28.30
C LEU A 58 -5.68 -6.22 -27.80
N THR A 59 -5.57 -6.03 -26.48
CA THR A 59 -4.84 -4.91 -25.90
C THR A 59 -3.34 -5.13 -26.03
N LYS A 60 -2.62 -4.08 -26.43
CA LYS A 60 -1.16 -4.12 -26.62
C LYS A 60 -0.45 -4.52 -25.33
N GLU A 61 0.46 -5.49 -25.44
CA GLU A 61 1.33 -5.93 -24.34
C GLU A 61 2.11 -4.77 -23.71
N GLY A 62 2.47 -4.93 -22.44
CA GLY A 62 3.19 -3.93 -21.68
C GLY A 62 2.25 -3.03 -20.89
N ARG A 63 2.47 -1.71 -21.01
CA ARG A 63 1.79 -0.72 -20.16
C ARG A 63 0.27 -0.73 -20.37
N GLU A 64 -0.21 -0.80 -21.61
CA GLU A 64 -1.65 -0.77 -21.91
C GLU A 64 -2.37 -1.99 -21.33
N ARG A 65 -1.82 -3.20 -21.53
CA ARG A 65 -2.39 -4.42 -20.95
C ARG A 65 -2.32 -4.43 -19.41
N THR A 66 -1.26 -3.89 -18.82
CA THR A 66 -1.20 -3.70 -17.35
C THR A 66 -2.36 -2.86 -16.85
N GLY A 67 -2.64 -1.73 -17.53
CA GLY A 67 -3.71 -0.82 -17.15
C GLY A 67 -5.10 -1.46 -17.19
N ILE A 68 -5.42 -2.16 -18.29
CA ILE A 68 -6.74 -2.80 -18.43
C ILE A 68 -6.94 -3.99 -17.48
N LEU A 69 -5.88 -4.75 -17.16
CA LEU A 69 -5.96 -5.84 -16.18
C LEU A 69 -6.30 -5.31 -14.79
N LEU A 70 -5.64 -4.24 -14.34
CA LEU A 70 -5.94 -3.61 -13.05
C LEU A 70 -7.33 -2.95 -13.02
N GLU A 71 -7.77 -2.36 -14.13
CA GLU A 71 -9.14 -1.83 -14.26
C GLU A 71 -10.17 -2.95 -14.10
N PHE A 72 -10.01 -4.05 -14.83
CA PHE A 72 -10.90 -5.20 -14.74
C PHE A 72 -10.86 -5.89 -13.39
N LEU A 73 -9.70 -5.94 -12.74
CA LEU A 73 -9.58 -6.46 -11.38
C LEU A 73 -10.37 -5.61 -10.38
N LYS A 74 -10.26 -4.28 -10.49
CA LYS A 74 -11.03 -3.36 -9.64
C LYS A 74 -12.54 -3.51 -9.87
N ASP A 75 -12.96 -3.64 -11.13
CA ASP A 75 -14.37 -3.86 -11.48
C ASP A 75 -14.86 -5.20 -10.92
N PHE A 76 -14.06 -6.26 -11.09
CA PHE A 76 -14.35 -7.60 -10.56
C PHE A 76 -14.61 -7.55 -9.07
N GLU A 77 -13.68 -7.01 -8.28
CA GLU A 77 -13.81 -6.96 -6.82
C GLU A 77 -15.03 -6.14 -6.36
N SER A 78 -15.34 -5.05 -7.07
CA SER A 78 -16.51 -4.22 -6.77
C SER A 78 -17.80 -5.01 -6.93
N VAL A 79 -17.96 -5.73 -8.04
CA VAL A 79 -19.15 -6.55 -8.31
C VAL A 79 -19.18 -7.78 -7.42
N TYR A 80 -18.04 -8.45 -7.22
CA TYR A 80 -17.92 -9.65 -6.40
C TYR A 80 -18.31 -9.37 -4.94
N ARG A 81 -17.90 -8.22 -4.39
CA ARG A 81 -18.30 -7.76 -3.05
C ARG A 81 -19.82 -7.62 -2.90
N GLN A 82 -20.53 -7.21 -3.95
CA GLN A 82 -22.00 -7.06 -3.91
C GLN A 82 -22.73 -8.40 -3.92
N LYS A 83 -22.10 -9.46 -4.43
CA LYS A 83 -22.71 -10.80 -4.56
C LYS A 83 -22.67 -11.62 -3.28
N SER A 84 -21.88 -11.20 -2.28
CA SER A 84 -21.69 -11.94 -1.02
C SER A 84 -21.19 -13.38 -1.21
N PHE A 85 -20.42 -13.63 -2.27
CA PHE A 85 -19.76 -14.92 -2.50
C PHE A 85 -18.58 -15.15 -1.54
N PRO A 86 -18.26 -16.41 -1.21
CA PRO A 86 -17.13 -16.75 -0.34
C PRO A 86 -15.80 -16.47 -1.04
N LYS A 87 -14.85 -15.85 -0.32
CA LYS A 87 -13.47 -15.67 -0.81
C LYS A 87 -12.64 -16.90 -0.46
N GLU A 88 -12.89 -17.98 -1.20
CA GLU A 88 -12.20 -19.26 -1.02
C GLU A 88 -11.20 -19.52 -2.17
N LEU A 89 -10.86 -20.79 -2.40
CA LEU A 89 -9.75 -21.18 -3.27
C LEU A 89 -9.95 -20.73 -4.72
N SER A 90 -11.18 -20.75 -5.24
CA SER A 90 -11.49 -20.25 -6.59
C SER A 90 -11.18 -18.76 -6.74
N TYR A 91 -11.60 -17.94 -5.76
CA TYR A 91 -11.30 -16.51 -5.71
C TYR A 91 -9.79 -16.27 -5.70
N HIS A 92 -9.09 -16.89 -4.75
CA HIS A 92 -7.64 -16.68 -4.60
C HIS A 92 -6.85 -17.15 -5.83
N SER A 93 -7.23 -18.29 -6.43
CA SER A 93 -6.55 -18.81 -7.62
C SER A 93 -6.68 -17.87 -8.82
N ALA A 94 -7.87 -17.33 -9.05
CA ALA A 94 -8.11 -16.39 -10.13
C ALA A 94 -7.45 -15.02 -9.88
N ILE A 95 -7.49 -14.51 -8.65
CA ILE A 95 -6.82 -13.25 -8.33
C ILE A 95 -5.31 -13.39 -8.53
N ASN A 96 -4.71 -14.48 -8.06
CA ASN A 96 -3.28 -14.71 -8.19
C ASN A 96 -2.85 -14.84 -9.66
N SER A 97 -3.61 -15.53 -10.51
CA SER A 97 -3.28 -15.65 -11.93
C SER A 97 -3.34 -14.30 -12.66
N ILE A 98 -4.33 -13.46 -12.35
CA ILE A 98 -4.43 -12.10 -12.90
C ILE A 98 -3.29 -11.20 -12.41
N LEU A 99 -2.91 -11.28 -11.13
CA LEU A 99 -1.80 -10.48 -10.58
C LEU A 99 -0.45 -10.91 -11.16
N GLN A 100 -0.26 -12.21 -11.39
CA GLN A 100 0.92 -12.74 -12.06
C GLN A 100 1.02 -12.22 -13.49
N GLU A 101 -0.05 -12.36 -14.29
CA GLU A 101 -0.09 -11.84 -15.66
C GLU A 101 0.12 -10.31 -15.69
N THR A 102 -0.49 -9.58 -14.76
CA THR A 102 -0.28 -8.12 -14.65
C THR A 102 1.19 -7.78 -14.36
N THR A 103 1.85 -8.56 -13.51
CA THR A 103 3.27 -8.39 -13.21
C THR A 103 4.14 -8.70 -14.43
N ASP A 104 3.81 -9.74 -15.20
CA ASP A 104 4.50 -10.06 -16.45
C ASP A 104 4.34 -8.96 -17.49
N GLN A 105 3.16 -8.34 -17.59
CA GLN A 105 2.96 -7.17 -18.45
C GLN A 105 3.76 -5.95 -17.99
N VAL A 106 3.94 -5.73 -16.67
CA VAL A 106 4.86 -4.70 -16.16
C VAL A 106 6.30 -5.01 -16.56
N ARG A 107 6.77 -6.26 -16.42
CA ARG A 107 8.11 -6.69 -16.84
C ARG A 107 8.31 -6.45 -18.35
N ILE A 108 7.30 -6.74 -19.17
CA ILE A 108 7.31 -6.46 -20.61
C ILE A 108 7.40 -4.95 -20.88
N ALA A 109 6.62 -4.13 -20.19
CA ALA A 109 6.65 -2.68 -20.32
C ALA A 109 8.04 -2.11 -19.98
N LEU A 110 8.62 -2.54 -18.85
CA LEU A 110 9.97 -2.12 -18.44
C LEU A 110 11.02 -2.46 -19.49
N ARG A 111 10.95 -3.66 -20.10
CA ARG A 111 11.92 -4.11 -21.11
C ARG A 111 11.74 -3.44 -22.47
N LYS A 112 10.49 -3.28 -22.94
CA LYS A 112 10.18 -2.80 -24.30
C LYS A 112 10.04 -1.27 -24.38
N GLU A 113 9.50 -0.65 -23.35
CA GLU A 113 9.11 0.77 -23.34
C GLU A 113 9.93 1.61 -22.35
N GLY A 114 10.54 0.96 -21.34
CA GLY A 114 11.35 1.61 -20.31
C GLY A 114 10.52 2.17 -19.16
N ILE A 115 11.19 2.46 -18.04
CA ILE A 115 10.55 2.89 -16.78
C ILE A 115 9.69 4.16 -16.91
N GLN A 116 10.02 5.04 -17.85
CA GLN A 116 9.28 6.29 -18.07
C GLN A 116 7.89 6.07 -18.68
N SER A 117 7.61 4.89 -19.26
CA SER A 117 6.28 4.58 -19.75
C SER A 117 5.30 4.24 -18.62
N LEU A 118 5.80 3.83 -17.44
CA LEU A 118 4.99 3.43 -16.30
C LEU A 118 4.73 4.63 -15.38
N SER A 119 3.49 4.79 -14.92
CA SER A 119 3.16 5.79 -13.92
C SER A 119 3.39 5.25 -12.51
N PRO A 120 3.81 6.09 -11.54
CA PRO A 120 3.90 5.68 -10.14
C PRO A 120 2.59 5.15 -9.57
N SER A 121 1.44 5.69 -10.02
CA SER A 121 0.11 5.24 -9.61
C SER A 121 -0.22 3.81 -10.09
N LEU A 122 0.21 3.43 -11.29
CA LEU A 122 -0.02 2.09 -11.83
C LEU A 122 0.75 1.05 -11.02
N ILE A 123 2.02 1.34 -10.71
CA ILE A 123 2.86 0.47 -9.89
C ILE A 123 2.36 0.43 -8.44
N ALA A 124 1.92 1.55 -7.89
CA ALA A 124 1.36 1.60 -6.54
C ALA A 124 0.08 0.77 -6.45
N GLU A 125 -0.76 0.79 -7.49
CA GLU A 125 -1.95 -0.06 -7.53
C GLU A 125 -1.57 -1.55 -7.58
N LEU A 126 -0.67 -1.97 -8.47
CA LEU A 126 -0.24 -3.37 -8.53
C LEU A 126 0.39 -3.85 -7.20
N ALA A 127 1.34 -3.08 -6.65
CA ALA A 127 2.00 -3.43 -5.40
C ALA A 127 1.01 -3.56 -4.23
N TYR A 128 0.04 -2.66 -4.16
CA TYR A 128 -1.03 -2.75 -3.17
C TYR A 128 -1.87 -4.03 -3.31
N ARG A 129 -2.23 -4.42 -4.55
CA ARG A 129 -3.00 -5.65 -4.78
C ARG A 129 -2.21 -6.91 -4.42
N LEU A 130 -0.93 -6.94 -4.75
CA LEU A 130 -0.04 -8.03 -4.36
C LEU A 130 0.07 -8.17 -2.84
N LEU A 131 0.21 -7.04 -2.11
CA LEU A 131 0.22 -7.05 -0.65
C LEU A 131 -1.12 -7.49 -0.05
N LEU A 132 -2.26 -7.10 -0.63
CA LEU A 132 -3.57 -7.60 -0.20
C LEU A 132 -3.74 -9.11 -0.43
N ALA A 133 -3.12 -9.65 -1.48
CA ALA A 133 -3.07 -11.08 -1.78
C ALA A 133 -1.99 -11.82 -0.99
N GLU A 134 -1.27 -11.12 -0.10
CA GLU A 134 -0.16 -11.63 0.72
C GLU A 134 1.06 -12.13 -0.08
N ASP A 135 1.13 -11.80 -1.38
CA ASP A 135 2.27 -12.09 -2.25
C ASP A 135 3.35 -10.99 -2.10
N THR A 136 4.00 -11.03 -0.94
CA THR A 136 5.03 -10.05 -0.55
C THR A 136 6.27 -10.14 -1.45
N ASP A 137 6.60 -11.34 -1.94
CA ASP A 137 7.79 -11.56 -2.77
C ASP A 137 7.61 -10.92 -4.15
N LEU A 138 6.46 -11.14 -4.79
CA LEU A 138 6.17 -10.53 -6.08
C LEU A 138 5.97 -9.00 -5.95
N ALA A 139 5.34 -8.53 -4.87
CA ALA A 139 5.26 -7.11 -4.56
C ALA A 139 6.66 -6.47 -4.45
N SER A 140 7.58 -7.14 -3.72
CA SER A 140 8.95 -6.68 -3.57
C SER A 140 9.71 -6.65 -4.90
N GLU A 141 9.47 -7.61 -5.79
CA GLU A 141 10.05 -7.61 -7.13
C GLU A 141 9.57 -6.43 -7.96
N VAL A 142 8.26 -6.23 -8.07
CA VAL A 142 7.65 -5.12 -8.83
C VAL A 142 8.19 -3.77 -8.37
N LEU A 143 8.28 -3.57 -7.05
CA LEU A 143 8.79 -2.34 -6.46
C LEU A 143 10.29 -2.13 -6.76
N ARG A 144 11.09 -3.19 -6.66
CA ARG A 144 12.53 -3.14 -6.95
C ARG A 144 12.79 -2.79 -8.42
N ASP A 145 12.10 -3.46 -9.32
CA ASP A 145 12.22 -3.26 -10.77
C ASP A 145 11.73 -1.87 -11.19
N SER A 146 10.87 -1.25 -10.37
CA SER A 146 10.30 0.10 -10.57
C SER A 146 10.90 1.18 -9.66
N SER A 147 12.03 0.92 -9.00
CA SER A 147 12.60 1.77 -7.93
C SER A 147 12.85 3.24 -8.31
N GLY A 148 13.01 3.55 -9.61
CA GLY A 148 13.15 4.92 -10.11
C GLY A 148 11.90 5.81 -9.93
N LEU A 149 10.73 5.21 -9.68
CA LEU A 149 9.45 5.90 -9.53
C LEU A 149 9.13 6.31 -8.08
N GLU A 150 9.76 5.68 -7.09
CA GLU A 150 9.47 5.86 -5.65
C GLU A 150 9.56 7.33 -5.20
N LYS A 151 10.49 8.10 -5.76
CA LYS A 151 10.68 9.51 -5.41
C LYS A 151 9.42 10.36 -5.62
N PHE A 152 8.52 9.91 -6.50
CA PHE A 152 7.27 10.58 -6.87
C PHE A 152 6.03 10.04 -6.15
N SER A 153 6.15 8.97 -5.35
CA SER A 153 4.99 8.38 -4.67
C SER A 153 5.34 7.93 -3.24
N PRO A 154 4.74 8.55 -2.20
CA PRO A 154 4.88 8.10 -0.82
C PRO A 154 4.34 6.67 -0.62
N GLU A 155 3.32 6.27 -1.37
CA GLU A 155 2.77 4.92 -1.33
C GLU A 155 3.79 3.86 -1.75
N LEU A 156 4.55 4.11 -2.83
CA LEU A 156 5.57 3.16 -3.27
C LEU A 156 6.65 2.94 -2.20
N ILE A 157 7.06 4.01 -1.52
CA ILE A 157 8.00 3.93 -0.40
C ILE A 157 7.39 3.14 0.76
N PHE A 158 6.11 3.36 1.04
CA PHE A 158 5.38 2.64 2.09
C PHE A 158 5.25 1.14 1.80
N PHE A 159 4.87 0.75 0.58
CA PHE A 159 4.78 -0.66 0.21
C PHE A 159 6.14 -1.35 0.21
N ARG A 160 7.20 -0.63 -0.16
CA ARG A 160 8.57 -1.14 -0.03
C ARG A 160 8.98 -1.30 1.44
N ALA A 161 8.53 -0.41 2.31
CA ALA A 161 8.71 -0.55 3.76
C ALA A 161 8.05 -1.83 4.29
N GLU A 162 6.81 -2.09 3.87
CA GLU A 162 6.08 -3.32 4.20
C GLU A 162 6.83 -4.56 3.74
N CYS A 163 7.22 -4.61 2.46
CA CYS A 163 8.00 -5.73 1.92
C CYS A 163 9.31 -5.93 2.69
N ALA A 164 10.09 -4.86 2.89
CA ALA A 164 11.37 -4.94 3.58
C ALA A 164 11.22 -5.45 5.03
N TYR A 165 10.17 -5.01 5.74
CA TYR A 165 9.90 -5.46 7.09
C TYR A 165 9.52 -6.95 7.12
N MET A 166 8.59 -7.36 6.25
CA MET A 166 8.06 -8.72 6.18
C MET A 166 9.13 -9.73 5.71
N SER A 167 10.06 -9.32 4.86
CA SER A 167 11.23 -10.14 4.47
C SER A 167 12.35 -10.16 5.52
N GLY A 168 12.14 -9.60 6.71
CA GLY A 168 13.07 -9.65 7.85
C GLY A 168 14.08 -8.49 7.94
N ASN A 169 14.09 -7.56 6.99
CA ASN A 169 14.91 -6.34 7.08
C ASN A 169 14.16 -5.22 7.82
N GLN A 170 13.83 -5.49 9.08
CA GLN A 170 12.94 -4.66 9.90
C GLN A 170 13.43 -3.22 10.07
N SER A 171 14.74 -3.04 10.31
CA SER A 171 15.38 -1.72 10.44
C SER A 171 15.15 -0.87 9.19
N HIS A 172 15.48 -1.42 8.01
CA HIS A 172 15.24 -0.72 6.75
C HIS A 172 13.74 -0.47 6.48
N GLY A 173 12.86 -1.41 6.83
CA GLY A 173 11.42 -1.23 6.75
C GLY A 173 10.95 -0.03 7.58
N LEU A 174 11.35 0.05 8.85
CA LEU A 174 10.99 1.17 9.73
C LEU A 174 11.52 2.52 9.24
N LEU A 175 12.74 2.55 8.69
CA LEU A 175 13.28 3.73 8.01
C LEU A 175 12.36 4.18 6.85
N LEU A 176 11.98 3.26 5.97
CA LEU A 176 11.15 3.57 4.80
C LEU A 176 9.73 3.99 5.20
N TYR A 177 9.12 3.36 6.22
CA TYR A 177 7.82 3.82 6.74
C TYR A 177 7.89 5.27 7.18
N ARG A 178 8.95 5.62 7.93
CA ARG A 178 9.14 7.00 8.38
C ARG A 178 9.28 7.96 7.20
N GLU A 179 10.00 7.58 6.15
CA GLU A 179 10.13 8.40 4.95
C GLU A 179 8.80 8.59 4.21
N ALA A 180 8.00 7.53 4.09
CA ALA A 180 6.67 7.59 3.46
C ALA A 180 5.73 8.51 4.24
N PHE A 181 5.63 8.35 5.55
CA PHE A 181 4.84 9.23 6.41
C PHE A 181 5.34 10.67 6.38
N LEU A 182 6.66 10.88 6.41
CA LEU A 182 7.23 12.23 6.33
C LEU A 182 6.93 12.90 4.99
N LYS A 183 6.66 12.17 3.91
CA LYS A 183 6.19 12.76 2.65
C LYS A 183 4.72 13.14 2.70
N GLU A 184 3.82 12.17 2.87
CA GLU A 184 2.37 12.42 2.87
C GLU A 184 1.60 11.25 3.51
N PRO A 185 1.21 11.34 4.80
CA PRO A 185 0.51 10.26 5.49
C PRO A 185 -0.88 9.98 4.89
N SER A 186 -1.58 11.01 4.42
CA SER A 186 -2.92 10.89 3.85
C SER A 186 -3.01 10.02 2.60
N ALA A 187 -1.91 9.89 1.84
CA ALA A 187 -1.84 9.08 0.63
C ALA A 187 -1.74 7.57 0.92
N ILE A 188 -1.35 7.18 2.14
CA ILE A 188 -1.03 5.80 2.48
C ILE A 188 -2.28 4.93 2.61
N ARG A 189 -2.30 3.74 2.02
CA ARG A 189 -3.34 2.72 2.24
C ARG A 189 -2.89 1.77 3.35
N LEU A 190 -3.68 1.68 4.42
CA LEU A 190 -3.30 1.00 5.66
C LEU A 190 -3.86 -0.42 5.79
N ASP A 191 -4.82 -0.80 4.96
CA ASP A 191 -5.50 -2.10 5.01
C ASP A 191 -4.65 -3.27 4.47
N CYS A 192 -3.60 -2.96 3.70
CA CYS A 192 -2.60 -3.93 3.28
C CYS A 192 -1.48 -4.17 4.31
N VAL A 193 -1.47 -3.47 5.45
CA VAL A 193 -0.41 -3.59 6.46
C VAL A 193 -0.50 -4.92 7.19
N ARG A 194 0.64 -5.60 7.35
CA ARG A 194 0.82 -6.83 8.14
C ARG A 194 1.95 -6.71 9.16
N SER A 195 2.86 -5.75 8.98
CA SER A 195 3.93 -5.48 9.94
C SER A 195 3.38 -5.12 11.33
N GLU A 196 3.80 -5.89 12.33
CA GLU A 196 3.33 -5.75 13.73
C GLU A 196 3.39 -4.32 14.28
N PRO A 197 4.50 -3.56 14.17
CA PRO A 197 4.59 -2.26 14.81
C PRO A 197 3.61 -1.24 14.24
N ILE A 198 3.37 -1.30 12.92
CA ILE A 198 2.42 -0.42 12.25
C ILE A 198 0.99 -0.88 12.53
N LEU A 199 0.73 -2.18 12.44
CA LEU A 199 -0.58 -2.78 12.71
C LEU A 199 -1.05 -2.51 14.15
N SER A 200 -0.17 -2.66 15.14
CA SER A 200 -0.43 -2.33 16.55
C SER A 200 -0.75 -0.85 16.76
N GLY A 201 -0.06 0.04 16.02
CA GLY A 201 -0.36 1.46 15.98
C GLY A 201 -1.74 1.76 15.40
N ILE A 202 -2.10 1.12 14.28
CA ILE A 202 -3.43 1.24 13.65
C ILE A 202 -4.51 0.81 14.64
N GLN A 203 -4.39 -0.38 15.22
CA GLN A 203 -5.36 -0.92 16.17
C GLN A 203 -5.56 -0.03 17.40
N THR A 204 -4.48 0.55 17.93
CA THR A 204 -4.56 1.52 19.04
C THR A 204 -5.43 2.72 18.64
N LEU A 205 -5.22 3.27 17.45
CA LEU A 205 -5.88 4.50 17.00
C LEU A 205 -7.28 4.28 16.43
N SER A 206 -7.59 3.07 15.94
CA SER A 206 -8.91 2.75 15.38
C SER A 206 -10.05 2.88 16.38
N SER A 207 -9.78 2.75 17.69
CA SER A 207 -10.80 3.03 18.73
C SER A 207 -11.02 4.53 18.98
N GLU A 208 -10.05 5.37 18.65
CA GLU A 208 -10.06 6.80 18.94
C GLU A 208 -10.55 7.63 17.76
N PHE A 209 -10.21 7.23 16.53
CA PHE A 209 -10.50 7.98 15.31
C PHE A 209 -11.49 7.23 14.42
N LYS A 210 -12.63 7.86 14.14
CA LYS A 210 -13.62 7.36 13.15
C LYS A 210 -13.23 7.71 11.72
N GLU A 211 -12.55 8.83 11.51
CA GLU A 211 -12.10 9.26 10.19
C GLU A 211 -10.71 8.70 9.88
N GLU A 212 -10.60 7.91 8.80
CA GLU A 212 -9.34 7.31 8.36
C GLU A 212 -8.26 8.38 8.08
N ALA A 213 -8.65 9.56 7.61
CA ALA A 213 -7.74 10.67 7.35
C ALA A 213 -7.08 11.21 8.61
N GLU A 214 -7.77 11.24 9.74
CA GLU A 214 -7.19 11.64 11.03
C GLU A 214 -6.27 10.55 11.58
N LEU A 215 -6.70 9.29 11.47
CA LEU A 215 -5.88 8.13 11.85
C LEU A 215 -4.54 8.12 11.11
N LYS A 216 -4.54 8.36 9.80
CA LYS A 216 -3.32 8.41 8.98
C LYS A 216 -2.32 9.47 9.44
N GLU A 217 -2.81 10.62 9.89
CA GLU A 217 -1.95 11.70 10.41
C GLU A 217 -1.48 11.43 11.84
N ALA A 218 -2.32 10.80 12.67
CA ALA A 218 -1.99 10.45 14.05
C ALA A 218 -1.00 9.29 14.16
N LEU A 219 -1.10 8.30 13.27
CA LEU A 219 -0.29 7.08 13.27
C LEU A 219 1.22 7.34 13.36
N PRO A 220 1.86 8.13 12.47
CA PRO A 220 3.29 8.40 12.58
C PRO A 220 3.67 9.14 13.88
N VAL A 221 2.78 9.96 14.45
CA VAL A 221 3.05 10.64 15.73
C VAL A 221 3.12 9.63 16.87
N LEU A 222 2.15 8.71 16.95
CA LEU A 222 2.13 7.65 17.95
C LEU A 222 3.38 6.76 17.82
N LEU A 223 3.75 6.38 16.60
CA LEU A 223 4.90 5.52 16.36
C LEU A 223 6.23 6.24 16.68
N LEU A 224 6.30 7.56 16.48
CA LEU A 224 7.44 8.37 16.93
C LEU A 224 7.50 8.44 18.46
N GLU A 225 6.38 8.70 19.13
CA GLU A 225 6.26 8.75 20.59
C GLU A 225 6.75 7.46 21.26
N ARG A 226 6.35 6.31 20.69
CA ARG A 226 6.72 4.97 21.16
C ARG A 226 8.13 4.54 20.75
N GLY A 227 8.92 5.40 20.09
CA GLY A 227 10.28 5.07 19.66
C GLY A 227 10.36 4.03 18.53
N VAL A 228 9.25 3.71 17.87
CA VAL A 228 9.21 2.75 16.75
C VAL A 228 9.90 3.33 15.52
N LEU A 229 9.54 4.56 15.13
CA LEU A 229 10.15 5.25 13.98
C LEU A 229 11.41 6.04 14.37
N LYS A 230 12.37 5.38 15.04
CA LYS A 230 13.61 6.02 15.53
C LYS A 230 14.64 6.30 14.44
N GLU A 231 14.67 5.48 13.40
CA GLU A 231 15.67 5.58 12.35
C GLU A 231 15.35 6.76 11.42
N ILE A 232 16.38 7.47 10.97
CA ILE A 232 16.25 8.51 9.96
C ILE A 232 17.49 8.48 9.08
N ARG A 233 17.31 8.62 7.76
CA ARG A 233 18.44 8.73 6.86
C ARG A 233 19.10 10.09 6.99
N LYS A 234 20.33 10.19 6.50
CA LYS A 234 20.97 11.48 6.31
C LYS A 234 20.21 12.26 5.24
N MET A 235 19.67 13.41 5.61
CA MET A 235 19.03 14.35 4.69
C MET A 235 20.03 15.39 4.20
N SER A 236 19.85 15.85 2.97
CA SER A 236 20.61 16.97 2.40
C SER A 236 20.14 18.31 2.99
N GLU A 237 20.97 19.34 2.89
CA GLU A 237 20.62 20.68 3.36
C GLU A 237 19.37 21.23 2.65
N LYS A 238 19.19 20.90 1.37
CA LYS A 238 18.01 21.28 0.59
C LYS A 238 16.73 20.64 1.15
N GLU A 239 16.75 19.34 1.42
CA GLU A 239 15.58 18.62 1.98
C GLU A 239 15.21 19.16 3.36
N LEU A 240 16.22 19.46 4.18
CA LEU A 240 15.99 20.01 5.51
C LEU A 240 15.41 21.43 5.46
N GLU A 241 15.83 22.26 4.51
CA GLU A 241 15.25 23.60 4.31
C GLU A 241 13.81 23.49 3.75
N GLU A 242 13.51 22.51 2.90
CA GLU A 242 12.14 22.22 2.46
C GLU A 242 11.23 21.82 3.63
N ILE A 243 11.70 20.93 4.52
CA ILE A 243 10.99 20.54 5.75
C ILE A 243 10.76 21.75 6.66
N ARG A 244 11.78 22.60 6.81
CA ARG A 244 11.69 23.83 7.60
C ARG A 244 10.66 24.80 7.00
N ALA A 245 10.75 25.11 5.71
CA ALA A 245 9.83 26.02 5.05
C ALA A 245 8.37 25.54 5.20
N GLU A 246 8.14 24.24 5.07
CA GLU A 246 6.82 23.64 5.28
C GLU A 246 6.34 23.76 6.73
N LEU A 247 7.20 23.47 7.72
CA LEU A 247 6.86 23.62 9.14
C LEU A 247 6.39 25.04 9.47
N PHE A 248 7.10 26.06 8.95
CA PHE A 248 6.75 27.46 9.20
C PHE A 248 5.46 27.86 8.50
N ARG A 249 5.26 27.41 7.25
CA ARG A 249 4.01 27.62 6.52
C ARG A 249 2.80 27.02 7.28
N LEU A 250 2.97 25.83 7.85
CA LEU A 250 1.93 25.18 8.65
C LEU A 250 1.67 25.92 9.96
N ARG A 251 2.73 26.32 10.67
CA ARG A 251 2.64 27.14 11.90
C ARG A 251 1.87 28.43 11.66
N ASP A 252 2.23 29.18 10.63
CA ASP A 252 1.67 30.50 10.35
C ASP A 252 0.21 30.40 9.89
N SER A 253 -0.19 29.28 9.27
CA SER A 253 -1.58 29.01 8.88
C SER A 253 -2.42 28.32 9.95
N LEU A 254 -1.84 27.92 11.09
CA LEU A 254 -2.53 27.11 12.11
C LEU A 254 -3.75 27.82 12.70
N GLY A 255 -3.62 29.13 13.01
CA GLY A 255 -4.70 29.93 13.59
C GLY A 255 -5.92 30.15 12.66
N LEU A 256 -5.78 29.83 11.37
CA LEU A 256 -6.87 29.91 10.39
C LEU A 256 -7.68 28.62 10.29
N ARG A 257 -7.24 27.54 10.93
CA ARG A 257 -7.86 26.20 10.86
C ARG A 257 -8.70 25.92 12.10
N LYS A 258 -9.69 25.04 11.96
CA LYS A 258 -10.58 24.61 13.03
C LYS A 258 -10.86 23.11 12.95
N GLY A 259 -11.11 22.49 14.11
CA GLY A 259 -11.54 21.09 14.22
C GLY A 259 -10.49 20.11 13.65
N GLY A 260 -10.94 19.08 12.92
CA GLY A 260 -10.06 18.05 12.36
C GLY A 260 -8.97 18.55 11.41
N SER A 261 -9.18 19.71 10.75
CA SER A 261 -8.13 20.34 9.94
C SER A 261 -6.98 20.89 10.79
N GLU A 262 -7.28 21.41 11.97
CA GLU A 262 -6.27 21.86 12.93
C GLU A 262 -5.49 20.67 13.50
N PHE A 263 -6.19 19.60 13.88
CA PHE A 263 -5.59 18.37 14.40
C PHE A 263 -4.56 17.77 13.43
N LYS A 264 -4.97 17.53 12.17
CA LYS A 264 -4.09 16.98 11.14
C LYS A 264 -2.83 17.82 10.92
N VAL A 265 -2.96 19.16 10.96
CA VAL A 265 -1.79 20.05 10.87
C VAL A 265 -0.88 19.94 12.06
N LYS A 266 -1.41 19.85 13.29
CA LYS A 266 -0.58 19.64 14.48
C LYS A 266 0.20 18.33 14.38
N CYS A 267 -0.44 17.25 13.98
CA CYS A 267 0.23 15.96 13.74
C CYS A 267 1.35 16.10 12.70
N ARG A 268 1.06 16.79 11.59
CA ARG A 268 2.05 17.04 10.55
C ARG A 268 3.23 17.86 11.04
N MET A 269 2.98 18.94 11.78
CA MET A 269 4.02 19.78 12.37
C MET A 269 4.89 18.98 13.34
N ILE A 270 4.31 18.09 14.14
CA ILE A 270 5.05 17.19 15.05
C ILE A 270 6.03 16.30 14.27
N GLN A 271 5.57 15.68 13.17
CA GLN A 271 6.42 14.84 12.32
C GLN A 271 7.62 15.62 11.75
N LEU A 272 7.37 16.82 11.24
CA LEU A 272 8.42 17.70 10.69
C LEU A 272 9.40 18.16 11.78
N CYS A 273 8.91 18.53 12.96
CA CYS A 273 9.77 18.88 14.10
C CYS A 273 10.66 17.69 14.50
N CYS A 274 10.10 16.49 14.58
CA CYS A 274 10.85 15.28 14.91
C CYS A 274 11.90 14.96 13.84
N ALA A 275 11.60 15.16 12.55
CA ALA A 275 12.57 14.98 11.47
C ALA A 275 13.75 15.95 11.58
N LEU A 276 13.48 17.24 11.84
CA LEU A 276 14.53 18.25 12.03
C LEU A 276 15.39 17.97 13.26
N LEU A 277 14.77 17.59 14.38
CA LEU A 277 15.47 17.28 15.63
C LEU A 277 16.36 16.04 15.52
N ASP A 278 15.89 15.02 14.82
CA ASP A 278 16.65 13.79 14.62
C ASP A 278 17.72 13.94 13.53
N SER A 279 17.59 14.95 12.67
CA SER A 279 18.61 15.28 11.67
C SER A 279 19.87 15.85 12.34
N ARG A 280 20.94 15.06 12.38
CA ARG A 280 22.24 15.46 12.96
C ARG A 280 23.07 16.32 11.98
N ALA A 281 22.48 17.37 11.42
CA ALA A 281 23.16 18.29 10.51
C ALA A 281 23.97 19.39 11.25
N SER A 282 24.77 20.17 10.50
CA SER A 282 25.81 21.13 10.96
C SER A 282 25.35 22.16 12.01
N MET A 283 26.28 22.98 12.55
CA MET A 283 25.97 24.04 13.55
C MET A 283 24.80 24.97 13.16
N ILE A 284 24.56 25.21 11.86
CA ILE A 284 23.44 26.01 11.34
C ILE A 284 22.09 25.37 11.70
N TYR A 285 22.03 24.04 11.75
CA TYR A 285 20.84 23.31 12.20
C TYR A 285 20.66 23.31 13.72
N GLY A 286 21.64 23.80 14.49
CA GLY A 286 21.47 24.01 15.93
C GLY A 286 20.34 24.98 16.24
N GLU A 287 20.24 26.10 15.52
CA GLU A 287 19.16 27.08 15.70
C GLU A 287 17.82 26.54 15.21
N VAL A 288 17.80 25.90 14.04
CA VAL A 288 16.60 25.28 13.47
C VAL A 288 16.06 24.18 14.38
N ALA A 289 16.94 23.35 14.95
CA ALA A 289 16.57 22.31 15.91
C ALA A 289 16.02 22.93 17.20
N GLN A 290 16.60 24.02 17.70
CA GLN A 290 16.05 24.73 18.87
C GLN A 290 14.66 25.29 18.59
N GLU A 291 14.43 25.87 17.42
CA GLU A 291 13.11 26.39 17.05
C GLU A 291 12.08 25.28 16.85
N ALA A 292 12.45 24.20 16.14
CA ALA A 292 11.62 23.00 16.01
C ALA A 292 11.27 22.41 17.37
N LYS A 293 12.21 22.41 18.33
CA LYS A 293 11.95 22.01 19.71
C LYS A 293 10.92 22.91 20.40
N ARG A 294 11.06 24.24 20.30
CA ARG A 294 10.09 25.18 20.90
C ARG A 294 8.69 24.99 20.32
N ILE A 295 8.58 24.79 19.01
CA ILE A 295 7.31 24.50 18.34
C ILE A 295 6.76 23.17 18.85
N LEU A 296 7.58 22.12 18.90
CA LEU A 296 7.17 20.81 19.41
C LEU A 296 6.66 20.90 20.85
N ASP A 297 7.39 21.58 21.73
CA ASP A 297 7.01 21.77 23.14
C ASP A 297 5.69 22.55 23.27
N SER A 298 5.37 23.43 22.32
CA SER A 298 4.07 24.13 22.30
C SER A 298 2.90 23.26 21.81
N LEU A 299 3.19 22.21 21.04
CA LEU A 299 2.20 21.28 20.49
C LEU A 299 1.96 20.08 21.43
N ASP A 300 3.03 19.47 21.93
CA ASP A 300 3.04 18.41 22.93
C ASP A 300 4.33 18.50 23.78
N PRO A 301 4.25 19.10 24.98
CA PRO A 301 5.41 19.25 25.88
C PRO A 301 6.04 17.93 26.33
N SER A 302 5.28 16.83 26.28
CA SER A 302 5.69 15.54 26.79
C SER A 302 6.38 14.68 25.73
N LEU A 303 6.09 14.91 24.45
CA LEU A 303 6.52 14.04 23.35
C LEU A 303 8.04 13.89 23.30
N TYR A 304 8.78 15.00 23.33
CA TYR A 304 10.25 14.95 23.23
C TYR A 304 10.87 14.09 24.34
N HIS A 305 10.35 14.17 25.56
CA HIS A 305 10.83 13.38 26.69
C HIS A 305 10.43 11.91 26.60
N LYS A 306 9.22 11.60 26.13
CA LYS A 306 8.76 10.22 25.91
C LYS A 306 9.64 9.51 24.89
N ARG A 307 10.03 10.21 23.82
CA ARG A 307 10.91 9.70 22.76
C ARG A 307 12.33 9.35 23.22
N LEU A 308 12.83 9.99 24.29
CA LEU A 308 14.19 9.76 24.81
C LEU A 308 14.28 8.60 25.83
N LYS A 309 13.14 8.09 26.31
CA LYS A 309 13.08 7.03 27.33
C LYS A 309 12.99 5.62 26.76
N VAL A 310 12.83 5.50 25.44
CA VAL A 310 12.74 4.24 24.68
C VAL A 310 14.04 4.01 23.93
#